data_AF-A0A9W8E2Q9-F1
#
_entry.id   AF-A0A9W8E2Q9-F1
#
_cell.length_a   1.000
_cell.length_b   1.000
_cell.length_c   1.000
_cell.angle_alpha   90.00
_cell.angle_beta   90.00
_cell.angle_gamma   90.00
#
_symmetry.space_group_name_H-M   'P 1'
#
loop_
_entity.id
_entity.type
_entity.pdbx_description
1 polymer ?
#
loop_
_entity_poly.entity_id
_entity_poly.type
_entity_poly.pdbx_seq_one_letter_code
_entity_poly.pdbx_strand_id
1 'polypeptide(L)'
;MALTSSSAKPDTLKEAETELQDLLVRKRQVDRNLATLEASIYAYEGSYLEDTHFGNIMRGFEGYLASRGDRKRHKFTESDRIFSNSSSTYQKALEAKLREEQYAAGGDDYYYSGTTKGTTRKKKSRTTHAATPPVYRNPKKMRTSSNRDTEEELDL
;
A
#
# COMPACT_ATOMS: atom_id res chain seq x y z
N MET A 1 5.28 53.50 20.31
CA MET A 1 6.07 52.32 20.71
C MET A 1 7.06 52.02 19.59
N ALA A 2 8.35 52.30 19.80
CA ALA A 2 9.38 52.06 18.78
C ALA A 2 9.83 50.59 18.83
N LEU A 3 9.73 49.90 17.70
CA LEU A 3 10.28 48.56 17.51
C LEU A 3 11.80 48.69 17.38
N THR A 4 12.55 48.30 18.41
CA THR A 4 14.02 48.25 18.33
C THR A 4 14.44 46.98 17.60
N SER A 5 14.76 47.08 16.31
CA SER A 5 15.46 46.03 15.58
C SER A 5 16.87 45.87 16.16
N SER A 6 17.09 44.81 16.93
CA SER A 6 18.41 44.45 17.42
C SER A 6 19.30 44.06 16.24
N SER A 7 20.23 44.93 15.85
CA SER A 7 21.25 44.66 14.84
C SER A 7 22.22 43.62 15.38
N ALA A 8 22.01 42.34 15.06
CA ALA A 8 23.00 41.29 15.28
C ALA A 8 24.31 41.66 14.55
N LYS A 9 25.46 41.40 15.19
CA LYS A 9 26.76 41.66 14.57
C LYS A 9 26.92 40.75 13.34
N PRO A 10 27.51 41.21 12.23
CA PRO A 10 27.61 40.41 11.00
C PRO A 10 28.30 39.05 11.21
N ASP A 11 29.24 38.97 12.15
CA ASP A 11 29.93 37.71 12.48
C ASP A 11 28.99 36.72 13.20
N THR A 12 28.18 37.20 14.15
CA THR A 12 27.17 36.36 14.83
C THR A 12 26.08 35.85 13.88
N LEU A 13 25.77 36.61 12.84
CA LEU A 13 24.81 36.20 11.82
C LEU A 13 25.39 35.08 10.94
N LYS A 14 26.64 35.23 10.49
CA LYS A 14 27.35 34.19 9.72
C LYS A 14 27.52 32.90 10.51
N GLU A 15 27.87 32.98 11.79
CA GLU A 15 27.96 31.82 12.67
C GLU A 15 26.61 31.09 12.76
N ALA A 16 25.51 31.82 12.98
CA ALA A 16 24.17 31.25 13.02
C ALA A 16 23.75 30.60 11.67
N GLU A 17 24.14 31.19 10.54
CA GLU A 17 23.91 30.61 9.21
C GLU A 17 24.65 29.28 9.04
N THR A 18 25.91 29.20 9.48
CA THR A 18 26.69 27.96 9.41
C THR A 18 26.12 26.87 10.31
N GLU A 19 25.73 27.21 11.54
CA GLU A 19 25.09 26.28 12.47
C GLU A 19 23.76 25.75 11.92
N LEU A 20 22.96 26.63 11.31
CA LEU A 20 21.71 26.23 10.67
C LEU A 20 21.94 25.24 9.52
N GLN A 21 22.96 25.45 8.69
CA GLN A 21 23.30 24.52 7.61
C GLN A 21 23.68 23.14 8.16
N ASP A 22 24.50 23.08 9.19
CA ASP A 22 24.90 21.83 9.84
C ASP A 22 23.69 21.09 10.46
N LEU A 23 22.80 21.83 11.13
CA LEU A 23 21.55 21.29 11.67
C LEU A 23 20.64 20.74 10.58
N LEU A 24 20.52 21.42 9.43
CA LEU A 24 19.73 20.94 8.29
C LEU A 24 20.31 19.65 7.69
N VAL A 25 21.64 19.56 7.56
CA VAL A 25 22.31 18.34 7.10
C VAL A 25 22.06 17.20 8.07
N ARG A 26 22.22 17.44 9.38
CA ARG A 26 21.99 16.44 10.42
C ARG A 26 20.53 15.98 10.45
N LYS A 27 19.58 16.91 10.34
CA LYS A 27 18.15 16.59 10.24
C LYS A 27 17.88 15.66 9.07
N ARG A 28 18.37 15.99 7.87
CA ARG A 28 18.20 15.14 6.67
C ARG A 28 18.82 13.74 6.84
N GLN A 29 19.91 13.61 7.60
CA GLN A 29 20.49 12.31 7.90
C GLN A 29 19.59 11.49 8.84
N VAL A 30 19.07 12.13 9.90
CA VAL A 30 18.15 11.47 10.84
C VAL A 30 16.88 11.04 10.12
N ASP A 31 16.29 11.91 9.29
CA ASP A 31 15.07 11.61 8.53
C ASP A 31 15.26 10.39 7.60
N ARG A 32 16.41 10.30 6.92
CA ARG A 32 16.76 9.13 6.08
C ARG A 32 16.94 7.85 6.89
N ASN A 33 17.60 7.94 8.03
CA ASN A 33 17.80 6.79 8.91
C ASN A 33 16.46 6.29 9.45
N LEU A 34 15.59 7.21 9.87
CA LEU A 34 14.24 6.89 10.35
C LEU A 34 13.43 6.16 9.27
N ALA A 35 13.38 6.71 8.06
CA ALA A 35 12.65 6.07 6.96
C ALA A 35 13.17 4.66 6.62
N THR A 36 14.49 4.47 6.72
CA THR A 36 15.12 3.16 6.51
C THR A 36 14.73 2.17 7.60
N LEU A 37 14.72 2.60 8.87
CA LEU A 37 14.32 1.76 10.00
C LEU A 37 12.84 1.39 9.91
N GLU A 38 11.96 2.35 9.65
CA GLU A 38 10.51 2.10 9.52
C GLU A 38 10.20 1.08 8.41
N ALA A 39 10.86 1.21 7.25
CA ALA A 39 10.73 0.24 6.17
C ALA A 39 11.24 -1.16 6.58
N SER A 40 12.36 -1.23 7.31
CA SER A 40 12.87 -2.51 7.82
C SER A 40 11.93 -3.17 8.82
N ILE A 41 11.33 -2.39 9.73
CA ILE A 41 10.34 -2.87 10.70
C ILE A 41 9.15 -3.48 9.97
N TYR A 42 8.61 -2.77 8.97
CA TYR A 42 7.50 -3.26 8.17
C TYR A 42 7.82 -4.58 7.46
N ALA A 43 9.03 -4.69 6.88
CA ALA A 43 9.48 -5.92 6.24
C ALA A 43 9.63 -7.09 7.24
N TYR A 44 10.25 -6.84 8.39
CA TYR A 44 10.43 -7.86 9.44
C TYR A 44 9.11 -8.31 10.04
N GLU A 45 8.16 -7.41 10.27
CA GLU A 45 6.82 -7.77 10.72
C GLU A 45 6.12 -8.71 9.73
N GLY A 46 6.30 -8.48 8.42
CA GLY A 46 5.73 -9.35 7.39
C GLY A 46 6.21 -10.79 7.52
N SER A 47 7.54 -10.97 7.53
CA SER A 47 8.16 -12.29 7.72
C SER A 47 7.78 -12.91 9.06
N TYR A 48 7.80 -12.13 10.15
CA TYR A 48 7.45 -12.65 11.47
C TYR A 48 6.01 -13.17 11.52
N LEU A 49 5.03 -12.40 11.01
CA LEU A 49 3.62 -12.80 11.02
C LEU A 49 3.34 -13.98 10.08
N GLU A 50 4.06 -14.05 8.95
CA GLU A 50 4.00 -15.19 8.03
C GLU A 50 4.57 -16.46 8.65
N ASP A 51 5.66 -16.39 9.42
CA ASP A 51 6.29 -17.59 9.97
C ASP A 51 5.61 -18.07 11.27
N THR A 52 4.93 -17.18 12.00
CA THR A 52 4.39 -17.44 13.36
C THR A 52 2.90 -17.77 13.41
N HIS A 53 2.50 -18.80 12.66
CA HIS A 53 1.09 -19.23 12.58
C HIS A 53 0.50 -19.80 13.88
N PHE A 54 1.34 -20.45 14.70
CA PHE A 54 0.90 -21.19 15.89
C PHE A 54 1.01 -20.36 17.18
N GLY A 55 1.36 -19.09 17.10
CA GLY A 55 1.41 -18.19 18.23
C GLY A 55 2.48 -17.15 18.05
N ASN A 56 2.18 -15.94 18.52
CA ASN A 56 3.02 -14.77 18.36
C ASN A 56 2.68 -13.73 19.42
N ILE A 57 3.50 -12.69 19.50
CA ILE A 57 3.36 -11.63 20.50
C ILE A 57 2.02 -10.88 20.37
N MET A 58 1.41 -10.89 19.18
CA MET A 58 0.13 -10.22 18.91
C MET A 58 -1.07 -10.93 19.53
N ARG A 59 -1.07 -12.26 19.47
CA ARG A 59 -2.25 -13.09 19.77
C ARG A 59 -2.03 -14.06 20.91
N GLY A 60 -0.80 -14.17 21.39
CA GLY A 60 -0.39 -15.11 22.41
C GLY A 60 0.10 -16.45 21.85
N PHE A 61 0.55 -17.31 22.76
CA PHE A 61 1.20 -18.59 22.49
C PHE A 61 0.31 -19.80 22.81
N GLU A 62 -0.98 -19.59 23.11
CA GLU A 62 -1.97 -20.65 23.35
C GLU A 62 -2.12 -21.60 22.14
N GLY A 63 -1.77 -21.10 20.95
CA GLY A 63 -1.70 -21.82 19.69
C GLY A 63 -0.84 -23.09 19.72
N TYR A 64 0.25 -23.08 20.49
CA TYR A 64 1.23 -24.17 20.55
C TYR A 64 0.72 -25.41 21.28
N LEU A 65 -0.27 -25.27 22.16
CA LEU A 65 -0.82 -26.36 22.96
C LEU A 65 -1.99 -27.09 22.28
N ALA A 66 -2.65 -26.47 21.28
CA ALA A 66 -3.69 -27.19 20.55
C ALA A 66 -3.08 -28.03 19.43
N SER A 67 -3.69 -29.21 19.23
CA SER A 67 -3.40 -30.08 18.10
C SER A 67 -3.39 -29.27 16.80
N ARG A 68 -2.35 -29.48 15.98
CA ARG A 68 -2.01 -28.71 14.76
C ARG A 68 -3.12 -28.68 13.68
N GLY A 69 -4.27 -29.30 13.90
CA GLY A 69 -5.35 -29.50 12.93
C GLY A 69 -6.56 -28.57 13.03
N ASP A 70 -6.93 -28.06 14.22
CA ASP A 70 -8.28 -27.49 14.41
C ASP A 70 -8.39 -25.96 14.36
N ARG A 71 -7.26 -25.25 14.38
CA ARG A 71 -7.28 -23.77 14.31
C ARG A 71 -7.16 -23.31 12.87
N LYS A 72 -8.24 -22.74 12.33
CA LYS A 72 -8.25 -22.09 11.01
C LYS A 72 -7.08 -21.11 10.92
N ARG A 73 -6.24 -21.25 9.90
CA ARG A 73 -5.14 -20.31 9.61
C ARG A 73 -5.72 -18.91 9.45
N HIS A 74 -5.48 -18.07 10.44
CA HIS A 74 -5.96 -16.70 10.45
C HIS A 74 -5.05 -15.85 9.57
N LYS A 75 -5.60 -15.17 8.57
CA LYS A 75 -4.85 -14.28 7.69
C LYS A 75 -4.41 -13.06 8.49
N PHE A 76 -3.13 -12.73 8.48
CA PHE A 76 -2.69 -11.47 9.07
C PHE A 76 -3.24 -10.30 8.25
N THR A 77 -3.50 -9.21 8.93
CA THR A 77 -4.05 -7.96 8.40
C THR A 77 -3.07 -6.83 8.70
N GLU A 78 -3.25 -5.68 8.05
CA GLU A 78 -2.44 -4.49 8.34
C GLU A 78 -2.57 -4.04 9.81
N SER A 79 -3.72 -4.33 10.45
CA SER A 79 -3.92 -4.03 11.87
C SER A 79 -3.03 -4.84 12.82
N ASP A 80 -2.51 -6.01 12.37
CA ASP A 80 -1.62 -6.85 13.16
C ASP A 80 -0.17 -6.32 13.20
N ARG A 81 0.15 -5.30 12.40
CA ARG A 81 1.49 -4.66 12.31
C ARG A 81 1.68 -3.57 13.36
N ILE A 82 1.65 -3.94 14.65
CA ILE A 82 1.67 -2.93 15.72
C ILE A 82 2.96 -2.11 15.79
N PHE A 83 4.10 -2.63 15.36
CA PHE A 83 5.36 -1.89 15.40
C PHE A 83 5.36 -0.84 14.29
N SER A 84 4.92 -1.17 13.08
CA SER A 84 4.71 -0.16 12.03
C SER A 84 3.64 0.86 12.45
N ASN A 85 2.50 0.38 12.98
CA ASN A 85 1.40 1.25 13.42
C ASN A 85 1.75 2.11 14.64
N SER A 86 2.86 1.83 15.34
CA SER A 86 3.36 2.66 16.43
C SER A 86 4.03 3.95 15.94
N SER A 87 4.38 4.04 14.66
CA SER A 87 4.92 5.25 14.05
C SER A 87 3.90 5.92 13.13
N SER A 88 3.64 7.21 13.33
CA SER A 88 2.80 8.00 12.43
C SER A 88 3.41 8.23 11.03
N THR A 89 4.71 7.98 10.87
CA THR A 89 5.45 8.28 9.63
C THR A 89 5.73 7.05 8.76
N TYR A 90 5.43 5.84 9.23
CA TYR A 90 5.82 4.59 8.55
C TYR A 90 5.31 4.51 7.09
N GLN A 91 4.09 4.95 6.83
CA GLN A 91 3.51 4.93 5.48
C GLN A 91 4.30 5.81 4.51
N LYS A 92 4.70 7.00 4.97
CA LYS A 92 5.52 7.93 4.17
C LYS A 92 6.90 7.35 3.91
N ALA A 93 7.48 6.65 4.89
CA ALA A 93 8.75 5.96 4.71
C ALA A 93 8.67 4.85 3.67
N LEU A 94 7.58 4.08 3.65
CA LEU A 94 7.34 3.04 2.65
C LEU A 94 7.18 3.63 1.25
N GLU A 95 6.40 4.71 1.11
CA GLU A 95 6.28 5.46 -0.16
C GLU A 95 7.62 6.01 -0.64
N ALA A 96 8.44 6.55 0.26
CA ALA A 96 9.77 7.04 -0.06
C ALA A 96 10.68 5.89 -0.56
N LYS A 97 10.63 4.72 0.08
CA LYS A 97 11.40 3.54 -0.35
C LYS A 97 10.96 3.01 -1.71
N LEU A 98 9.65 2.90 -1.95
CA LEU A 98 9.11 2.50 -3.24
C LEU A 98 9.54 3.46 -4.35
N ARG A 99 9.59 4.77 -4.05
CA ARG A 99 10.06 5.78 -5.00
C ARG A 99 11.56 5.64 -5.28
N GLU A 100 12.38 5.40 -4.26
CA GLU A 100 13.82 5.11 -4.43
C GLU A 100 14.04 3.89 -5.33
N GLU A 101 13.28 2.81 -5.13
CA GLU A 101 13.35 1.59 -5.95
C GLU A 101 12.93 1.84 -7.41
N GLN A 102 11.88 2.62 -7.63
CA GLN A 102 11.44 2.98 -8.99
C GLN A 102 12.50 3.79 -9.76
N TYR A 103 13.21 4.69 -9.10
CA TYR A 103 14.32 5.42 -9.72
C TYR A 103 15.54 4.54 -9.98
N ALA A 104 15.81 3.57 -9.10
CA ALA A 104 16.89 2.61 -9.30
C ALA A 104 16.60 1.62 -10.45
N ALA A 105 15.33 1.29 -10.69
CA ALA A 105 14.91 0.37 -11.76
C ALA A 105 14.74 1.02 -13.15
N GLY A 106 14.72 2.36 -13.24
CA GLY A 106 14.50 3.11 -14.49
C GLY A 106 15.77 3.59 -15.21
N GLY A 107 16.94 3.03 -14.89
CA GLY A 107 18.25 3.50 -15.36
C GLY A 107 18.65 3.12 -16.79
N ASP A 108 17.88 2.28 -17.49
CA ASP A 108 18.37 1.58 -18.69
C ASP A 108 17.37 1.69 -19.88
N ASP A 109 17.08 2.89 -20.39
CA ASP A 109 16.64 3.07 -21.80
C ASP A 109 16.58 4.55 -22.21
N TYR A 110 17.73 5.14 -22.52
CA TYR A 110 17.81 6.39 -23.29
C TYR A 110 18.87 6.26 -24.38
N TYR A 111 18.52 5.56 -25.47
CA TYR A 111 19.17 5.77 -26.76
C TYR A 111 18.24 6.51 -27.70
N TYR A 112 18.72 7.67 -28.14
CA TYR A 112 18.16 8.50 -29.19
C TYR A 112 18.01 7.67 -30.49
N SER A 113 16.76 7.29 -30.81
CA SER A 113 16.37 6.79 -32.13
C SER A 113 15.48 7.83 -32.80
N GLY A 114 16.12 8.88 -33.30
CA GLY A 114 15.54 9.66 -34.38
C GLY A 114 15.78 8.90 -35.68
N THR A 115 14.71 8.46 -36.37
CA THR A 115 14.44 8.72 -37.80
C THR A 115 13.37 7.78 -38.37
N THR A 116 12.38 8.41 -39.02
CA THR A 116 11.48 7.89 -40.08
C THR A 116 10.47 6.79 -39.72
N LYS A 117 9.19 7.16 -39.62
CA LYS A 117 8.07 6.26 -39.93
C LYS A 117 7.38 6.71 -41.20
N GLY A 118 7.73 6.04 -42.29
CA GLY A 118 6.98 6.05 -43.54
C GLY A 118 5.58 5.50 -43.33
N THR A 119 4.63 6.12 -44.04
CA THR A 119 3.23 5.72 -44.08
C THR A 119 3.08 4.50 -44.99
N THR A 120 2.62 3.36 -44.45
CA THR A 120 2.03 2.31 -45.28
C THR A 120 0.70 1.87 -44.68
N ARG A 121 -0.37 2.24 -45.39
CA ARG A 121 -1.74 1.75 -45.20
C ARG A 121 -1.78 0.29 -45.62
N LYS A 122 -2.15 -0.63 -44.73
CA LYS A 122 -2.61 -1.98 -45.13
C LYS A 122 -4.14 -2.04 -45.10
N LYS A 123 -4.69 -2.30 -46.29
CA LYS A 123 -6.12 -2.50 -46.57
C LYS A 123 -6.62 -3.82 -45.97
N LYS A 124 -7.89 -3.74 -45.59
CA LYS A 124 -8.87 -4.76 -45.20
C LYS A 124 -8.98 -5.91 -46.22
N SER A 125 -9.01 -7.16 -45.76
CA SER A 125 -9.75 -8.25 -46.42
C SER A 125 -10.48 -9.07 -45.36
N ARG A 126 -11.76 -9.32 -45.65
CA ARG A 126 -12.71 -10.18 -44.90
C ARG A 126 -12.55 -11.61 -45.41
N THR A 127 -12.75 -12.61 -44.53
CA THR A 127 -13.76 -13.69 -44.66
C THR A 127 -13.72 -14.67 -43.46
N THR A 128 -14.92 -14.92 -42.89
CA THR A 128 -15.54 -16.14 -42.29
C THR A 128 -14.62 -17.22 -41.67
N HIS A 129 -14.85 -17.78 -40.47
CA HIS A 129 -16.02 -18.50 -39.95
C HIS A 129 -16.12 -18.47 -38.39
N ALA A 130 -17.27 -18.92 -37.87
CA ALA A 130 -17.76 -19.06 -36.48
C ALA A 130 -16.74 -19.53 -35.40
N ALA A 131 -16.90 -19.35 -34.07
CA ALA A 131 -18.09 -19.24 -33.23
C ALA A 131 -17.79 -18.60 -31.84
N THR A 132 -18.79 -17.87 -31.30
CA THR A 132 -19.16 -17.59 -29.89
C THR A 132 -18.15 -17.02 -28.86
N PRO A 133 -18.37 -15.79 -28.36
CA PRO A 133 -17.79 -15.25 -27.11
C PRO A 133 -18.66 -15.56 -25.85
N PRO A 134 -18.09 -15.59 -24.63
CA PRO A 134 -18.84 -15.89 -23.40
C PRO A 134 -19.74 -14.71 -22.98
N VAL A 135 -20.99 -15.02 -22.65
CA VAL A 135 -22.02 -14.06 -22.24
C VAL A 135 -21.98 -13.83 -20.72
N TYR A 136 -21.76 -12.59 -20.31
CA TYR A 136 -22.08 -12.08 -18.98
C TYR A 136 -23.60 -12.06 -18.77
N ARG A 137 -24.11 -12.63 -17.68
CA ARG A 137 -25.50 -12.46 -17.23
C ARG A 137 -25.54 -11.94 -15.79
N ASN A 138 -26.25 -10.82 -15.61
CA ASN A 138 -26.77 -10.34 -14.32
C ASN A 138 -28.29 -10.06 -14.49
N PRO A 139 -29.09 -9.97 -13.42
CA PRO A 139 -30.36 -10.68 -13.29
C PRO A 139 -31.58 -9.76 -13.41
N LYS A 140 -32.75 -10.28 -13.80
CA LYS A 140 -34.03 -9.59 -13.60
C LYS A 140 -35.18 -10.54 -13.25
N LYS A 141 -35.73 -10.27 -12.05
CA LYS A 141 -37.09 -10.42 -11.53
C LYS A 141 -38.17 -10.89 -12.53
N MET A 142 -39.00 -11.85 -12.08
CA MET A 142 -40.44 -11.86 -12.39
C MET A 142 -41.27 -12.30 -11.17
N ARG A 143 -42.34 -11.53 -10.92
CA ARG A 143 -43.44 -11.77 -9.98
C ARG A 143 -44.53 -12.58 -10.72
N THR A 144 -45.29 -13.43 -10.03
CA THR A 144 -46.71 -13.23 -9.60
C THR A 144 -47.47 -14.54 -9.36
N SER A 145 -48.03 -14.65 -8.15
CA SER A 145 -49.34 -15.19 -7.71
C SER A 145 -49.94 -16.50 -8.24
N SER A 146 -50.31 -17.38 -7.30
CA SER A 146 -51.61 -18.06 -7.31
C SER A 146 -52.06 -18.40 -5.87
N ASN A 147 -53.19 -17.82 -5.45
CA ASN A 147 -53.98 -18.20 -4.26
C ASN A 147 -54.52 -19.63 -4.41
N ARG A 148 -54.56 -20.38 -3.29
CA ARG A 148 -55.66 -21.28 -2.95
C ARG A 148 -55.86 -21.29 -1.44
N ASP A 149 -57.09 -20.97 -1.06
CA ASP A 149 -57.69 -21.02 0.26
C ASP A 149 -57.85 -22.47 0.74
N THR A 150 -57.66 -22.69 2.04
CA THR A 150 -58.45 -23.64 2.84
C THR A 150 -58.50 -23.09 4.26
N GLU A 151 -59.71 -22.71 4.66
CA GLU A 151 -60.11 -22.52 6.03
C GLU A 151 -60.04 -23.86 6.78
N GLU A 152 -59.56 -23.86 8.01
CA GLU A 152 -60.17 -24.65 9.08
C GLU A 152 -59.81 -24.03 10.44
N GLU A 153 -60.86 -23.47 11.02
CA GLU A 153 -61.09 -23.14 12.42
C GLU A 153 -60.80 -24.36 13.32
N LEU A 154 -60.25 -24.15 14.52
CA LEU A 154 -60.88 -24.55 15.79
C LEU A 154 -59.98 -24.33 17.01
N ASP A 155 -60.63 -23.74 18.01
CA ASP A 155 -60.27 -23.41 19.38
C ASP A 155 -59.50 -24.48 20.19
N LEU A 156 -58.48 -24.04 20.93
CA LEU A 156 -58.44 -24.00 22.41
C LEU A 156 -57.12 -23.43 22.93
#